data_AF-A0A958QWQ1-F1
#
_entry.id   AF-A0A958QWQ1-F1
#
_cell.length_a   1.000
_cell.length_b   1.000
_cell.length_c   1.000
_cell.angle_alpha   90.00
_cell.angle_beta   90.00
_cell.angle_gamma   90.00
#
_symmetry.space_group_name_H-M   'P 1'
#
loop_
_entity.id
_entity.type
_entity.pdbx_description
1 polymer ?
#
loop_
_entity_poly.entity_id
_entity_poly.type
_entity_poly.pdbx_seq_one_letter_code
_entity_poly.pdbx_strand_id
1 'polypeptide(L)'
;MELTNVSQSEIVTALQATENTGVSDAKTTESPSDAAEGSSSDFASLITKALSRDMGAQVNEEELFAAIVEQKLAAHSDEAASYFREKKAQFTSEMMRSDGIVPLEAVVNKALAATEEAGHIDAETARMVKANSFAAAQLDDNLDLLWDGRGSAEDPSIAVATVEEAMAKMKLTLESIENGELDPLAEIPSAEVAGGASGPQQLDGDGGFLWKPVSESDGNLVVLLPTEFRDMISRVELHSSLPPDASTLLDEGRFTGDEDNGQRLHYRFGKPGGDYGDSVHVVAYTNDGSTLTWDIPNPAERQD
;
A
#
# COMPACT_ATOMS: atom_id res chain seq x y z
N MET A 1 -56.07 26.53 28.12
CA MET A 1 -55.18 25.40 27.82
C MET A 1 -53.84 26.01 27.47
N GLU A 2 -53.02 26.22 28.47
CA GLU A 2 -51.67 26.75 28.36
C GLU A 2 -50.71 25.62 28.73
N LEU A 3 -49.69 25.44 27.90
CA LEU A 3 -48.64 24.43 28.02
C LEU A 3 -47.64 24.90 29.08
N THR A 4 -47.48 24.11 30.15
CA THR A 4 -46.49 24.35 31.20
C THR A 4 -45.14 23.77 30.82
N ASN A 5 -44.18 24.69 30.77
CA ASN A 5 -42.74 24.50 30.65
C ASN A 5 -42.19 23.93 31.96
N VAL A 6 -41.42 22.84 31.92
CA VAL A 6 -40.74 22.27 33.11
C VAL A 6 -39.24 22.56 33.00
N SER A 7 -38.77 23.42 33.89
CA SER A 7 -37.36 23.75 34.13
C SER A 7 -36.71 22.65 34.97
N GLN A 8 -35.51 22.21 34.56
CA GLN A 8 -34.65 21.32 35.34
C GLN A 8 -33.70 22.16 36.20
N SER A 9 -33.88 22.10 37.51
CA SER A 9 -32.88 22.48 38.51
C SER A 9 -33.06 21.60 39.75
N GLU A 10 -31.93 21.29 40.40
CA GLU A 10 -31.76 20.51 41.65
C GLU A 10 -31.62 18.98 41.39
N ILE A 11 -30.61 18.26 41.91
CA ILE A 11 -30.27 18.07 43.33
C ILE A 11 -28.81 17.55 43.51
N VAL A 12 -28.01 18.33 44.25
CA VAL A 12 -27.24 18.04 45.49
C VAL A 12 -26.17 16.92 45.57
N THR A 13 -24.91 17.36 45.64
CA THR A 13 -23.90 17.19 46.72
C THR A 13 -24.13 16.17 47.85
N ALA A 14 -23.28 15.15 47.99
CA ALA A 14 -22.78 14.67 49.29
C ALA A 14 -21.68 13.59 49.15
N LEU A 15 -20.46 13.89 49.60
CA LEU A 15 -19.71 13.15 50.64
C LEU A 15 -18.20 13.47 50.56
N GLN A 16 -17.75 14.30 51.50
CA GLN A 16 -16.36 14.39 51.93
C GLN A 16 -16.20 13.69 53.27
N ALA A 17 -14.94 13.35 53.56
CA ALA A 17 -14.32 13.08 54.86
C ALA A 17 -14.28 11.61 55.32
N THR A 18 -13.11 11.01 55.11
CA THR A 18 -12.36 10.34 56.18
C THR A 18 -10.87 10.63 55.98
N GLU A 19 -10.32 11.54 56.79
CA GLU A 19 -8.89 11.60 57.08
C GLU A 19 -8.53 10.43 58.00
N ASN A 20 -7.38 9.76 57.80
CA ASN A 20 -6.33 9.74 58.82
C ASN A 20 -5.01 9.04 58.37
N THR A 21 -3.89 9.69 58.71
CA THR A 21 -2.57 9.13 59.08
C THR A 21 -1.72 8.30 58.09
N GLY A 22 -0.84 9.02 57.38
CA GLY A 22 0.63 8.96 57.48
C GLY A 22 1.36 7.60 57.53
N VAL A 23 2.20 7.33 56.52
CA VAL A 23 3.62 6.97 56.62
C VAL A 23 4.33 7.40 55.32
N SER A 24 5.51 7.95 55.50
CA SER A 24 6.46 8.45 54.53
C SER A 24 7.03 7.34 53.64
N ASP A 25 7.00 7.52 52.32
CA ASP A 25 8.11 7.18 51.42
C ASP A 25 7.98 7.98 50.12
N ALA A 26 8.95 8.86 49.88
CA ALA A 26 9.01 9.70 48.70
C ALA A 26 9.43 8.86 47.50
N LYS A 27 8.44 8.39 46.73
CA LYS A 27 8.63 7.96 45.34
C LYS A 27 7.96 9.01 44.47
N THR A 28 8.77 9.82 43.81
CA THR A 28 8.33 10.78 42.80
C THR A 28 7.68 10.00 41.66
N THR A 29 6.36 9.96 41.68
CA THR A 29 5.54 9.50 40.56
C THR A 29 5.27 10.74 39.72
N GLU A 30 6.02 10.89 38.63
CA GLU A 30 5.68 11.87 37.60
C GLU A 30 4.41 11.37 36.90
N SER A 31 3.31 12.09 37.07
CA SER A 31 2.08 11.88 36.32
C SER A 31 2.32 12.22 34.84
N PRO A 32 2.11 11.29 33.90
CA PRO A 32 2.06 11.61 32.49
C PRO A 32 0.64 12.14 32.20
N SER A 33 0.45 13.47 32.16
CA SER A 33 -0.90 14.03 31.93
C SER A 33 -0.97 15.25 31.01
N ASP A 34 0.13 15.79 30.45
CA ASP A 34 0.05 17.04 29.67
C ASP A 34 0.84 17.06 28.35
N ALA A 35 1.34 15.92 27.86
CA ALA A 35 2.17 15.88 26.63
C ALA A 35 1.40 15.62 25.33
N ALA A 36 0.09 15.32 25.37
CA ALA A 36 -0.65 14.83 24.20
C ALA A 36 -1.27 15.93 23.33
N GLU A 37 -1.53 17.13 23.84
CA GLU A 37 -2.25 18.16 23.06
C GLU A 37 -1.38 18.86 21.99
N GLY A 38 -0.07 18.98 22.22
CA GLY A 38 0.84 19.62 21.26
C GLY A 38 1.03 18.84 19.95
N SER A 39 0.93 17.50 20.01
CA SER A 39 1.18 16.61 18.86
C SER A 39 0.15 16.77 17.73
N SER A 40 -1.13 17.00 18.06
CA SER A 40 -2.21 17.00 17.06
C SER A 40 -2.23 18.24 16.16
N SER A 41 -1.88 19.41 16.69
CA SER A 41 -1.82 20.65 15.91
C SER A 41 -0.63 20.65 14.94
N ASP A 42 0.51 20.13 15.40
CA ASP A 42 1.71 20.02 14.57
C ASP A 42 1.47 19.04 13.42
N PHE A 43 0.79 17.92 13.70
CA PHE A 43 0.39 16.93 12.70
C PHE A 43 -0.49 17.52 11.59
N ALA A 44 -1.56 18.25 11.94
CA ALA A 44 -2.42 18.88 10.93
C ALA A 44 -1.66 19.92 10.07
N SER A 45 -0.75 20.68 10.69
CA SER A 45 0.09 21.63 9.96
C SER A 45 1.05 20.95 8.99
N LEU A 46 1.57 19.77 9.35
CA LEU A 46 2.47 18.99 8.52
C LEU A 46 1.74 18.38 7.32
N ILE A 47 0.57 17.79 7.54
CA ILE A 47 -0.22 17.18 6.44
C ILE A 47 -0.72 18.26 5.47
N THR A 48 -1.25 19.38 5.95
CA THR A 48 -1.68 20.49 5.08
C THR A 48 -0.51 21.08 4.28
N LYS A 49 0.67 21.20 4.89
CA LYS A 49 1.90 21.62 4.22
C LYS A 49 2.36 20.60 3.17
N ALA A 50 2.32 19.30 3.48
CA ALA A 50 2.68 18.23 2.56
C ALA A 50 1.75 18.19 1.34
N LEU A 51 0.44 18.37 1.57
CA LEU A 51 -0.57 18.45 0.51
C LEU A 51 -0.52 19.77 -0.27
N SER A 52 0.11 20.82 0.28
CA SER A 52 0.13 22.17 -0.29
C SER A 52 -1.28 22.71 -0.62
N ARG A 53 -2.27 22.39 0.25
CA ARG A 53 -3.69 22.65 0.03
C ARG A 53 -4.35 23.33 1.23
N ASP A 54 -5.40 24.10 0.95
CA ASP A 54 -6.29 24.67 1.97
C ASP A 54 -7.20 23.57 2.57
N MET A 55 -7.66 23.77 3.81
CA MET A 55 -8.51 22.80 4.53
C MET A 55 -9.84 22.46 3.82
N GLY A 56 -10.34 23.35 2.96
CA GLY A 56 -11.54 23.13 2.16
C GLY A 56 -11.30 22.44 0.81
N ALA A 57 -10.04 22.16 0.46
CA ALA A 57 -9.72 21.41 -0.74
C ALA A 57 -10.10 19.93 -0.57
N GLN A 58 -10.36 19.26 -1.70
CA GLN A 58 -10.48 17.81 -1.71
C GLN A 58 -9.09 17.17 -1.68
N VAL A 59 -9.00 15.96 -1.15
CA VAL A 59 -7.84 15.08 -1.16
C VAL A 59 -8.29 13.67 -1.49
N ASN A 60 -7.49 12.94 -2.27
CA ASN A 60 -7.71 11.51 -2.53
C ASN A 60 -6.83 10.64 -1.62
N GLU A 61 -7.06 9.34 -1.63
CA GLU A 61 -6.37 8.38 -0.76
C GLU A 61 -4.87 8.30 -1.06
N GLU A 62 -4.45 8.33 -2.32
CA GLU A 62 -3.01 8.31 -2.68
C GLU A 62 -2.26 9.55 -2.16
N GLU A 63 -2.86 10.74 -2.26
CA GLU A 63 -2.30 12.00 -1.77
C GLU A 63 -2.18 11.98 -0.24
N LEU A 64 -3.22 11.45 0.43
CA LEU A 64 -3.23 11.29 1.87
C LEU A 64 -2.18 10.26 2.32
N PHE A 65 -2.10 9.11 1.65
CA PHE A 65 -1.09 8.08 1.86
C PHE A 65 0.32 8.66 1.76
N ALA A 66 0.62 9.39 0.68
CA ALA A 66 1.91 10.04 0.47
C ALA A 66 2.28 11.01 1.61
N ALA A 67 1.30 11.78 2.12
CA ALA A 67 1.49 12.72 3.21
C ALA A 67 1.74 12.01 4.55
N ILE A 68 1.02 10.91 4.84
CA ILE A 68 1.18 10.14 6.08
C ILE A 68 2.54 9.43 6.10
N VAL A 69 2.97 8.83 4.99
CA VAL A 69 4.30 8.22 4.89
C VAL A 69 5.39 9.24 5.22
N GLU A 70 5.34 10.43 4.60
CA GLU A 70 6.30 11.49 4.85
C GLU A 70 6.31 11.96 6.32
N GLN A 71 5.13 12.11 6.92
CA GLN A 71 4.99 12.49 8.32
C GLN A 71 5.56 11.43 9.26
N LYS A 72 5.28 10.14 9.04
CA LYS A 72 5.80 9.05 9.87
C LYS A 72 7.31 8.91 9.75
N LEU A 73 7.86 9.09 8.55
CA LEU A 73 9.30 9.16 8.36
C LEU A 73 9.90 10.35 9.10
N ALA A 74 9.26 11.52 9.10
CA ALA A 74 9.75 12.68 9.85
C ALA A 74 9.73 12.47 11.36
N ALA A 75 8.71 11.77 11.88
CA ALA A 75 8.65 11.36 13.28
C ALA A 75 9.75 10.35 13.65
N HIS A 76 10.20 9.54 12.69
CA HIS A 76 11.29 8.58 12.87
C HIS A 76 12.68 9.25 12.74
N SER A 77 12.91 10.00 11.67
CA SER A 77 14.17 10.69 11.37
C SER A 77 13.99 11.77 10.29
N ASP A 78 14.44 13.00 10.58
CA ASP A 78 14.46 14.12 9.61
C ASP A 78 15.28 13.80 8.35
N GLU A 79 16.32 12.96 8.48
CA GLU A 79 17.15 12.53 7.37
C GLU A 79 16.37 11.58 6.45
N ALA A 80 15.65 10.61 7.01
CA ALA A 80 14.80 9.68 6.26
C ALA A 80 13.69 10.43 5.49
N ALA A 81 13.01 11.38 6.14
CA ALA A 81 11.98 12.19 5.50
C ALA A 81 12.54 13.10 4.39
N SER A 82 13.73 13.67 4.59
CA SER A 82 14.40 14.48 3.56
C SER A 82 14.79 13.64 2.35
N TYR A 83 15.39 12.46 2.57
CA TYR A 83 15.76 11.55 1.49
C TYR A 83 14.53 11.01 0.74
N PHE A 84 13.49 10.61 1.47
CA PHE A 84 12.22 10.18 0.88
C PHE A 84 11.61 11.27 -0.01
N ARG A 85 11.57 12.53 0.43
CA ARG A 85 11.06 13.65 -0.39
C ARG A 85 11.85 13.83 -1.68
N GLU A 86 13.18 13.73 -1.61
CA GLU A 86 14.04 13.80 -2.80
C GLU A 86 13.71 12.68 -3.79
N LYS A 87 13.62 11.43 -3.30
CA LYS A 87 13.29 10.26 -4.14
C LYS A 87 11.88 10.30 -4.69
N LYS A 88 10.90 10.73 -3.89
CA LYS A 88 9.53 10.96 -4.34
C LYS A 88 9.49 11.93 -5.53
N ALA A 89 10.15 13.09 -5.41
CA ALA A 89 10.22 14.07 -6.50
C ALA A 89 10.93 13.55 -7.76
N GLN A 90 12.01 12.79 -7.58
CA GLN A 90 12.72 12.11 -8.67
C GLN A 90 11.78 11.12 -9.38
N PHE A 91 11.17 10.20 -8.65
CA PHE A 91 10.31 9.15 -9.21
C PHE A 91 8.99 9.68 -9.77
N THR A 92 8.43 10.75 -9.22
CA THR A 92 7.32 11.49 -9.85
C THR A 92 7.67 11.91 -11.28
N SER A 93 8.89 12.39 -11.50
CA SER A 93 9.33 12.84 -12.84
C SER A 93 9.59 11.66 -13.78
N GLU A 94 10.14 10.56 -13.27
CA GLU A 94 10.44 9.35 -14.05
C GLU A 94 9.18 8.57 -14.44
N MET A 95 8.19 8.52 -13.55
CA MET A 95 6.97 7.72 -13.70
C MET A 95 5.79 8.55 -14.22
N MET A 96 6.01 9.83 -14.54
CA MET A 96 5.02 10.66 -15.21
C MET A 96 4.77 10.10 -16.62
N ARG A 97 3.54 9.65 -16.82
CA ARG A 97 3.05 9.15 -18.11
C ARG A 97 2.95 10.29 -19.12
N SER A 98 2.87 9.96 -20.40
CA SER A 98 2.74 10.94 -21.50
C SER A 98 1.48 11.80 -21.42
N ASP A 99 0.46 11.34 -20.68
CA ASP A 99 -0.79 12.06 -20.37
C ASP A 99 -0.67 12.99 -19.14
N GLY A 100 0.53 13.08 -18.54
CA GLY A 100 0.81 13.89 -17.36
C GLY A 100 0.37 13.24 -16.03
N ILE A 101 -0.10 11.99 -16.06
CA ILE A 101 -0.52 11.26 -14.87
C ILE A 101 0.70 10.70 -14.14
N VAL A 102 0.65 10.75 -12.82
CA VAL A 102 1.65 10.13 -11.95
C VAL A 102 0.93 9.07 -11.11
N PRO A 103 1.33 7.79 -11.17
CA PRO A 103 0.81 6.76 -10.26
C PRO A 103 1.42 7.01 -8.87
N LEU A 104 0.74 7.79 -8.03
CA LEU A 104 1.36 8.36 -6.84
C LEU A 104 1.66 7.29 -5.80
N GLU A 105 0.80 6.28 -5.63
CA GLU A 105 1.07 5.14 -4.75
C GLU A 105 2.39 4.45 -5.14
N ALA A 106 2.54 4.11 -6.42
CA ALA A 106 3.74 3.47 -6.94
C ALA A 106 5.01 4.31 -6.71
N VAL A 107 4.91 5.63 -6.91
CA VAL A 107 6.00 6.57 -6.63
C VAL A 107 6.37 6.57 -5.14
N VAL A 108 5.38 6.59 -4.24
CA VAL A 108 5.60 6.56 -2.79
C VAL A 108 6.24 5.25 -2.36
N ASN A 109 5.73 4.11 -2.84
CA ASN A 109 6.27 2.79 -2.53
C ASN A 109 7.74 2.68 -2.99
N LYS A 110 8.03 3.14 -4.22
CA LYS A 110 9.41 3.16 -4.75
C LYS A 110 10.33 4.08 -3.95
N ALA A 111 9.85 5.25 -3.52
CA ALA A 111 10.61 6.19 -2.69
C ALA A 111 10.89 5.65 -1.29
N LEU A 112 9.92 4.95 -0.69
CA LEU A 112 10.08 4.30 0.62
C LEU A 112 11.10 3.17 0.55
N ALA A 113 11.03 2.31 -0.47
CA ALA A 113 12.00 1.25 -0.71
C ALA A 113 13.43 1.81 -0.92
N ALA A 114 13.57 2.90 -1.68
CA ALA A 114 14.87 3.56 -1.84
C ALA A 114 15.43 4.13 -0.51
N THR A 115 14.54 4.55 0.40
CA THR A 115 14.91 5.08 1.73
C THR A 115 15.40 3.95 2.64
N GLU A 116 14.77 2.78 2.56
CA GLU A 116 15.22 1.54 3.21
C GLU A 116 16.57 1.06 2.65
N GLU A 117 16.72 0.96 1.32
CA GLU A 117 17.95 0.50 0.66
C GLU A 117 19.15 1.39 1.00
N ALA A 118 18.93 2.69 1.15
CA ALA A 118 19.95 3.65 1.58
C ALA A 118 20.32 3.53 3.08
N GLY A 119 19.59 2.72 3.86
CA GLY A 119 19.83 2.51 5.28
C GLY A 119 19.34 3.65 6.18
N HIS A 120 18.45 4.52 5.68
CA HIS A 120 17.85 5.58 6.49
C HIS A 120 16.75 5.06 7.43
N ILE A 121 16.17 3.91 7.10
CA ILE A 121 15.23 3.12 7.91
C ILE A 121 15.53 1.63 7.70
N ASP A 122 15.12 0.77 8.63
CA ASP A 122 15.16 -0.68 8.43
C ASP A 122 13.87 -1.19 7.76
N ALA A 123 13.92 -2.45 7.30
CA ALA A 123 12.81 -3.11 6.62
C ALA A 123 11.53 -3.18 7.46
N GLU A 124 11.67 -3.37 8.78
CA GLU A 124 10.54 -3.40 9.71
C GLU A 124 9.87 -2.03 9.80
N THR A 125 10.66 -0.97 9.92
CA THR A 125 10.18 0.41 9.93
C THR A 125 9.51 0.76 8.61
N ALA A 126 10.12 0.44 7.47
CA ALA A 126 9.53 0.69 6.15
C ALA A 126 8.15 0.01 6.02
N ARG A 127 8.08 -1.28 6.39
CA ARG A 127 6.84 -2.06 6.42
C ARG A 127 5.78 -1.43 7.33
N MET A 128 6.14 -1.05 8.56
CA MET A 128 5.20 -0.45 9.51
C MET A 128 4.74 0.94 9.08
N VAL A 129 5.62 1.76 8.49
CA VAL A 129 5.26 3.06 7.92
C VAL A 129 4.25 2.86 6.81
N LYS A 130 4.50 1.94 5.87
CA LYS A 130 3.57 1.62 4.78
C LYS A 130 2.23 1.16 5.31
N ALA A 131 2.21 0.14 6.17
CA ALA A 131 1.01 -0.46 6.75
C ALA A 131 0.10 0.58 7.42
N ASN A 132 0.68 1.37 8.34
CA ASN A 132 -0.05 2.38 9.06
C ASN A 132 -0.56 3.49 8.14
N SER A 133 0.23 3.87 7.14
CA SER A 133 -0.15 4.93 6.22
C SER A 133 -1.28 4.48 5.29
N PHE A 134 -1.22 3.24 4.82
CA PHE A 134 -2.26 2.65 3.97
C PHE A 134 -3.59 2.59 4.72
N ALA A 135 -3.61 1.96 5.90
CA ALA A 135 -4.81 1.88 6.73
C ALA A 135 -5.39 3.26 7.07
N ALA A 136 -4.54 4.24 7.38
CA ALA A 136 -4.97 5.58 7.76
C ALA A 136 -5.37 6.47 6.57
N ALA A 137 -5.02 6.08 5.34
CA ALA A 137 -5.37 6.81 4.12
C ALA A 137 -6.72 6.39 3.53
N GLN A 138 -7.30 5.27 3.98
CA GLN A 138 -8.59 4.77 3.53
C GLN A 138 -9.71 5.77 3.84
N LEU A 139 -10.31 6.34 2.80
CA LEU A 139 -11.41 7.30 2.86
C LEU A 139 -12.75 6.64 2.53
N ASP A 140 -12.75 5.48 1.87
CA ASP A 140 -13.94 4.68 1.57
C ASP A 140 -13.95 3.32 2.32
N ASP A 141 -14.87 2.43 1.94
CA ASP A 141 -15.00 1.09 2.52
C ASP A 141 -14.20 0.02 1.73
N ASN A 142 -13.50 0.40 0.66
CA ASN A 142 -12.72 -0.49 -0.19
C ASN A 142 -11.27 -0.60 0.28
N LEU A 143 -11.07 -1.40 1.33
CA LEU A 143 -9.79 -1.55 2.02
C LEU A 143 -8.67 -2.19 1.19
N ASP A 144 -8.96 -2.68 -0.02
CA ASP A 144 -7.99 -3.42 -0.82
C ASP A 144 -7.11 -2.53 -1.72
N LEU A 145 -7.51 -1.28 -1.99
CA LEU A 145 -6.83 -0.40 -2.94
C LEU A 145 -6.81 1.04 -2.44
N LEU A 146 -5.80 1.81 -2.85
CA LEU A 146 -5.83 3.27 -2.74
C LEU A 146 -6.35 3.82 -4.06
N TRP A 147 -7.47 4.53 -4.01
CA TRP A 147 -8.00 5.15 -5.20
C TRP A 147 -7.31 6.47 -5.51
N ASP A 148 -6.94 6.64 -6.77
CA ASP A 148 -6.54 7.93 -7.28
C ASP A 148 -7.76 8.89 -7.33
N GLY A 149 -7.51 10.18 -7.52
CA GLY A 149 -8.59 11.16 -7.66
C GLY A 149 -9.35 11.07 -9.00
N ARG A 150 -9.26 9.97 -9.75
CA ARG A 150 -9.72 9.87 -11.15
C ARG A 150 -10.67 8.71 -11.40
N GLY A 151 -11.72 8.60 -10.59
CA GLY A 151 -12.97 8.06 -11.12
C GLY A 151 -13.63 9.03 -12.11
N SER A 152 -14.37 8.49 -13.07
CA SER A 152 -15.29 9.25 -13.91
C SER A 152 -16.58 9.61 -13.14
N ALA A 153 -17.45 10.47 -13.68
CA ALA A 153 -18.75 10.77 -13.07
C ALA A 153 -19.69 9.53 -12.94
N GLU A 154 -19.34 8.44 -13.62
CA GLU A 154 -20.05 7.15 -13.59
C GLU A 154 -19.25 6.07 -12.84
N ASP A 155 -18.07 6.40 -12.31
CA ASP A 155 -17.17 5.47 -11.64
C ASP A 155 -17.18 5.74 -10.12
N PRO A 156 -17.72 4.82 -9.30
CA PRO A 156 -17.78 4.98 -7.85
C PRO A 156 -16.41 4.94 -7.16
N SER A 157 -15.32 4.74 -7.90
CA SER A 157 -13.93 4.72 -7.41
C SER A 157 -13.34 6.07 -6.97
N ILE A 158 -14.09 7.18 -7.00
CA ILE A 158 -13.60 8.46 -6.46
C ILE A 158 -13.74 8.48 -4.93
N ALA A 159 -12.75 7.95 -4.22
CA ALA A 159 -12.63 8.15 -2.78
C ALA A 159 -11.96 9.50 -2.48
N VAL A 160 -12.72 10.59 -2.62
CA VAL A 160 -12.28 11.93 -2.20
C VAL A 160 -13.06 12.41 -0.99
N ALA A 161 -12.34 13.05 -0.06
CA ALA A 161 -12.93 13.75 1.07
C ALA A 161 -12.38 15.17 1.11
N THR A 162 -13.04 16.06 1.85
CA THR A 162 -12.38 17.32 2.22
C THR A 162 -11.16 17.03 3.10
N VAL A 163 -10.13 17.88 3.07
CA VAL A 163 -8.95 17.70 3.95
C VAL A 163 -9.38 17.60 5.42
N GLU A 164 -10.39 18.37 5.85
CA GLU A 164 -10.92 18.29 7.22
C GLU A 164 -11.52 16.90 7.55
N GLU A 165 -12.39 16.37 6.69
CA GLU A 165 -12.98 15.04 6.88
C GLU A 165 -11.94 13.92 6.82
N ALA A 166 -11.00 14.01 5.87
CA ALA A 166 -9.89 13.08 5.73
C ALA A 166 -9.03 13.04 6.99
N MET A 167 -8.67 14.22 7.54
CA MET A 167 -7.90 14.34 8.78
C MET A 167 -8.65 13.75 9.99
N ALA A 168 -9.96 13.95 10.07
CA ALA A 168 -10.77 13.39 11.14
C ALA A 168 -10.81 11.86 11.10
N LYS A 169 -11.03 11.27 9.91
CA LYS A 169 -10.99 9.81 9.71
C LYS A 169 -9.62 9.23 10.03
N MET A 170 -8.58 9.80 9.43
CA MET A 170 -7.20 9.38 9.64
C MET A 170 -6.81 9.40 11.12
N LYS A 171 -7.20 10.45 11.87
CA LYS A 171 -6.94 10.52 13.31
C LYS A 171 -7.59 9.37 14.07
N LEU A 172 -8.86 9.07 13.79
CA LEU A 172 -9.57 7.95 14.41
C LEU A 172 -8.86 6.62 14.10
N THR A 173 -8.45 6.40 12.85
CA THR A 173 -7.74 5.17 12.46
C THR A 173 -6.39 5.04 13.16
N LEU A 174 -5.61 6.13 13.23
CA LEU A 174 -4.33 6.14 13.93
C LEU A 174 -4.50 5.88 15.43
N GLU A 175 -5.51 6.46 16.07
CA GLU A 175 -5.84 6.18 17.47
C GLU A 175 -6.23 4.70 17.67
N SER A 176 -7.01 4.11 16.78
CA SER A 176 -7.35 2.68 16.82
C SER A 176 -6.12 1.78 16.68
N ILE A 177 -5.17 2.13 15.80
CA ILE A 177 -3.90 1.42 15.65
C ILE A 177 -3.06 1.53 16.93
N GLU A 178 -2.92 2.73 17.49
CA GLU A 178 -2.14 2.98 18.71
C GLU A 178 -2.73 2.24 19.93
N ASN A 179 -4.06 2.12 20.00
CA ASN A 179 -4.76 1.38 21.04
C ASN A 179 -4.75 -0.15 20.81
N GLY A 180 -4.22 -0.62 19.67
CA GLY A 180 -4.22 -2.03 19.29
C GLY A 180 -5.60 -2.60 18.96
N GLU A 181 -6.58 -1.73 18.67
CA GLU A 181 -7.92 -2.12 18.20
C GLU A 181 -7.90 -2.52 16.72
N LEU A 182 -6.96 -1.95 15.95
CA LEU A 182 -6.73 -2.24 14.55
C LEU A 182 -5.29 -2.74 14.35
N ASP A 183 -5.12 -3.89 13.71
CA ASP A 183 -3.81 -4.39 13.29
C ASP A 183 -3.54 -3.91 11.84
N PRO A 184 -2.69 -2.89 11.66
CA PRO A 184 -2.42 -2.33 10.34
C PRO A 184 -1.77 -3.35 9.39
N LEU A 185 -1.15 -4.41 9.91
CA LEU A 185 -0.56 -5.47 9.11
C LEU A 185 -1.60 -6.47 8.58
N ALA A 186 -2.77 -6.54 9.21
CA ALA A 186 -3.89 -7.36 8.74
C ALA A 186 -4.64 -6.70 7.59
N GLU A 187 -4.63 -5.36 7.54
CA GLU A 187 -5.31 -4.55 6.51
C GLU A 187 -4.47 -4.37 5.25
N ILE A 188 -3.17 -4.65 5.27
CA ILE A 188 -2.41 -4.66 4.02
C ILE A 188 -2.83 -5.93 3.25
N PRO A 189 -3.25 -5.82 1.98
CA PRO A 189 -3.54 -7.00 1.17
C PRO A 189 -2.36 -7.96 1.25
N SER A 190 -2.67 -9.23 1.57
CA SER A 190 -1.70 -10.26 1.95
C SER A 190 -0.55 -10.45 0.93
N ALA A 191 -0.76 -10.00 -0.31
CA ALA A 191 0.24 -9.96 -1.38
C ALA A 191 1.42 -9.00 -1.15
N GLU A 192 1.28 -7.96 -0.30
CA GLU A 192 2.33 -6.95 -0.08
C GLU A 192 3.15 -7.15 1.21
N VAL A 193 2.66 -7.97 2.14
CA VAL A 193 3.22 -8.15 3.49
C VAL A 193 4.51 -9.00 3.47
N ALA A 194 4.72 -9.75 2.39
CA ALA A 194 5.97 -10.42 2.06
C ALA A 194 6.78 -9.51 1.13
N GLY A 195 7.77 -8.79 1.67
CA GLY A 195 8.62 -7.91 0.89
C GLY A 195 9.09 -8.56 -0.41
N GLY A 196 8.72 -7.94 -1.54
CA GLY A 196 9.28 -8.22 -2.87
C GLY A 196 8.94 -9.56 -3.51
N ALA A 197 8.03 -10.36 -2.96
CA ALA A 197 7.58 -11.58 -3.61
C ALA A 197 6.06 -11.68 -3.46
N SER A 198 5.32 -11.24 -4.50
CA SER A 198 3.92 -11.65 -4.63
C SER A 198 3.89 -13.17 -4.58
N GLY A 199 3.20 -13.72 -3.59
CA GLY A 199 3.01 -15.17 -3.49
C GLY A 199 2.38 -15.74 -4.76
N PRO A 200 2.39 -17.08 -4.93
CA PRO A 200 1.81 -17.73 -6.09
C PRO A 200 0.37 -17.26 -6.29
N GLN A 201 0.15 -16.52 -7.37
CA GLN A 201 -1.19 -16.12 -7.78
C GLN A 201 -1.96 -17.38 -8.18
N GLN A 202 -3.00 -17.70 -7.42
CA GLN A 202 -3.94 -18.76 -7.77
C GLN A 202 -4.92 -18.19 -8.79
N LEU A 203 -4.83 -18.62 -10.05
CA LEU A 203 -5.73 -18.21 -11.11
C LEU A 203 -6.14 -19.48 -11.85
N ASP A 204 -7.43 -19.80 -11.78
CA ASP A 204 -8.11 -20.83 -12.59
C ASP A 204 -9.38 -20.15 -13.12
N GLY A 205 -9.49 -19.94 -14.44
CA GLY A 205 -10.67 -19.33 -15.05
C GLY A 205 -10.51 -18.66 -16.43
N ASP A 206 -11.63 -18.32 -17.06
CA ASP A 206 -11.66 -17.62 -18.35
C ASP A 206 -11.01 -16.23 -18.23
N GLY A 207 -9.92 -16.01 -18.96
CA GLY A 207 -9.11 -14.79 -18.86
C GLY A 207 -7.98 -14.82 -17.82
N GLY A 208 -7.92 -15.83 -16.96
CA GLY A 208 -6.87 -16.03 -15.95
C GLY A 208 -5.53 -16.47 -16.55
N PHE A 209 -4.46 -16.50 -15.75
CA PHE A 209 -3.09 -16.84 -16.17
C PHE A 209 -3.06 -18.15 -16.96
N LEU A 210 -2.27 -18.23 -18.04
CA LEU A 210 -2.20 -19.45 -18.83
C LEU A 210 -0.75 -19.81 -19.18
N TRP A 211 -0.33 -20.96 -18.71
CA TRP A 211 0.88 -21.66 -19.09
C TRP A 211 0.58 -22.69 -20.18
N LYS A 212 1.02 -22.42 -21.41
CA LYS A 212 0.92 -23.37 -22.54
C LYS A 212 2.31 -23.93 -22.85
N PRO A 213 2.69 -25.12 -22.33
CA PRO A 213 4.05 -25.64 -22.40
C PRO A 213 4.53 -25.90 -23.83
N VAL A 214 3.61 -26.25 -24.73
CA VAL A 214 3.89 -26.49 -26.15
C VAL A 214 2.86 -25.73 -26.98
N SER A 215 3.29 -24.67 -27.65
CA SER A 215 2.47 -23.91 -28.58
C SER A 215 2.34 -24.62 -29.92
N GLU A 216 1.17 -24.55 -30.54
CA GLU A 216 0.92 -25.11 -31.87
C GLU A 216 1.71 -24.40 -32.97
N SER A 217 2.11 -23.15 -32.73
CA SER A 217 2.75 -22.31 -33.74
C SER A 217 4.24 -22.59 -33.92
N ASP A 218 4.98 -22.85 -32.84
CA ASP A 218 6.44 -23.05 -32.87
C ASP A 218 6.93 -24.20 -31.96
N GLY A 219 6.03 -24.88 -31.25
CA GLY A 219 6.39 -25.95 -30.32
C GLY A 219 6.97 -25.47 -28.99
N ASN A 220 7.08 -24.15 -28.77
CA ASN A 220 7.69 -23.59 -27.57
C ASN A 220 6.64 -23.13 -26.55
N LEU A 221 7.12 -22.81 -25.35
CA LEU A 221 6.29 -22.27 -24.27
C LEU A 221 5.71 -20.90 -24.66
N VAL A 222 4.43 -20.72 -24.34
CA VAL A 222 3.75 -19.42 -24.33
C VAL A 222 3.12 -19.22 -22.96
N VAL A 223 3.39 -18.06 -22.37
CA VAL A 223 2.70 -17.56 -21.18
C VAL A 223 1.75 -16.46 -21.62
N LEU A 224 0.50 -16.55 -21.18
CA LEU A 224 -0.48 -15.49 -21.34
C LEU A 224 -0.81 -14.94 -19.96
N LEU A 225 -0.70 -13.64 -19.80
CA LEU A 225 -1.05 -13.00 -18.53
C LEU A 225 -2.55 -12.67 -18.48
N PRO A 226 -3.10 -12.51 -17.27
CA PRO A 226 -4.44 -11.97 -17.08
C PRO A 226 -4.62 -10.58 -17.71
N THR A 227 -5.83 -10.28 -18.17
CA THR A 227 -6.15 -9.03 -18.88
C THR A 227 -6.03 -7.78 -18.00
N GLU A 228 -6.22 -7.92 -16.70
CA GLU A 228 -6.11 -6.84 -15.71
C GLU A 228 -4.68 -6.27 -15.62
N PHE A 229 -3.67 -7.04 -16.02
CA PHE A 229 -2.28 -6.57 -16.05
C PHE A 229 -1.88 -5.96 -17.40
N ARG A 230 -2.83 -5.71 -18.30
CA ARG A 230 -2.57 -5.01 -19.55
C ARG A 230 -2.00 -3.63 -19.25
N ASP A 231 -0.98 -3.23 -20.00
CA ASP A 231 -0.23 -1.98 -19.82
C ASP A 231 0.51 -1.83 -18.49
N MET A 232 0.45 -2.82 -17.60
CA MET A 232 1.19 -2.82 -16.33
C MET A 232 2.50 -3.57 -16.43
N ILE A 233 2.65 -4.54 -17.35
CA ILE A 233 3.81 -5.43 -17.39
C ILE A 233 4.93 -4.88 -18.29
N SER A 234 6.13 -4.76 -17.72
CA SER A 234 7.34 -4.36 -18.43
C SER A 234 8.05 -5.55 -19.07
N ARG A 235 8.14 -6.70 -18.37
CA ARG A 235 8.75 -7.94 -18.88
C ARG A 235 8.29 -9.17 -18.08
N VAL A 236 8.53 -10.36 -18.65
CA VAL A 236 8.25 -11.66 -17.99
C VAL A 236 9.49 -12.53 -18.07
N GLU A 237 9.87 -13.14 -16.96
CA GLU A 237 11.03 -14.02 -16.84
C GLU A 237 10.61 -15.37 -16.22
N LEU A 238 11.42 -16.40 -16.48
CA LEU A 238 11.33 -17.70 -15.81
C LEU A 238 12.49 -17.88 -14.85
N HIS A 239 12.21 -18.30 -13.62
CA HIS A 239 13.23 -18.55 -12.61
C HIS A 239 13.14 -19.96 -12.02
N SER A 240 14.29 -20.55 -11.70
CA SER A 240 14.37 -21.86 -11.03
C SER A 240 14.02 -21.82 -9.56
N SER A 241 14.12 -20.65 -8.94
CA SER A 241 13.82 -20.41 -7.53
C SER A 241 13.62 -18.91 -7.28
N LEU A 242 12.86 -18.57 -6.24
CA LEU A 242 12.75 -17.22 -5.71
C LEU A 242 13.78 -16.97 -4.59
N PRO A 243 14.22 -15.72 -4.36
CA PRO A 243 13.90 -14.51 -5.12
C PRO A 243 14.49 -14.51 -6.55
N PRO A 244 13.91 -13.74 -7.50
CA PRO A 244 14.41 -13.68 -8.86
C PRO A 244 15.74 -12.92 -8.93
N ASP A 245 16.77 -13.56 -9.50
CA ASP A 245 18.06 -12.94 -9.79
C ASP A 245 18.72 -13.57 -11.03
N ALA A 246 19.89 -13.05 -11.42
CA ALA A 246 20.62 -13.51 -12.61
C ALA A 246 21.11 -14.97 -12.52
N SER A 247 21.25 -15.52 -11.32
CA SER A 247 21.67 -16.91 -11.10
C SER A 247 20.49 -17.89 -11.16
N THR A 248 19.27 -17.42 -10.90
CA THR A 248 18.05 -18.22 -10.97
C THR A 248 17.32 -18.10 -12.31
N LEU A 249 17.69 -17.12 -13.15
CA LEU A 249 17.09 -16.89 -14.47
C LEU A 249 17.29 -18.07 -15.41
N LEU A 250 16.18 -18.60 -15.93
CA LEU A 250 16.14 -19.69 -16.90
C LEU A 250 15.95 -19.20 -18.33
N ASP A 251 15.05 -18.23 -18.55
CA ASP A 251 14.77 -17.61 -19.84
C ASP A 251 14.00 -16.28 -19.69
N GLU A 252 14.09 -15.43 -20.70
CA GLU A 252 13.37 -14.15 -20.78
C GLU A 252 12.28 -14.23 -21.86
N GLY A 253 11.07 -13.83 -21.48
CA GLY A 253 9.89 -13.88 -22.34
C GLY A 253 9.91 -12.77 -23.38
N ARG A 254 9.86 -13.14 -24.67
CA ARG A 254 9.66 -12.18 -25.75
C ARG A 254 8.18 -11.83 -25.87
N PHE A 255 7.82 -10.58 -25.65
CA PHE A 255 6.48 -10.09 -25.94
C PHE A 255 6.15 -10.25 -27.42
N THR A 256 4.96 -10.79 -27.73
CA THR A 256 4.53 -11.07 -29.10
C THR A 256 3.20 -10.43 -29.49
N GLY A 257 2.63 -9.61 -28.61
CA GLY A 257 1.39 -8.88 -28.86
C GLY A 257 0.31 -9.20 -27.83
N ASP A 258 -0.81 -8.51 -28.01
CA ASP A 258 -1.96 -8.51 -27.11
C ASP A 258 -3.31 -8.42 -27.86
N GLU A 259 -3.32 -8.60 -29.18
CA GLU A 259 -4.54 -8.51 -30.00
C GLU A 259 -5.29 -9.84 -30.14
N ASP A 260 -4.58 -10.96 -29.98
CA ASP A 260 -5.12 -12.32 -30.12
C ASP A 260 -5.52 -12.92 -28.76
N ASN A 261 -6.38 -13.95 -28.75
CA ASN A 261 -6.78 -14.72 -27.55
C ASN A 261 -7.39 -13.92 -26.39
N GLY A 262 -8.32 -13.01 -26.68
CA GLY A 262 -9.06 -12.29 -25.62
C GLY A 262 -8.33 -11.08 -25.05
N GLN A 263 -7.46 -10.46 -25.85
CA GLN A 263 -6.74 -9.23 -25.51
C GLN A 263 -5.69 -9.39 -24.38
N ARG A 264 -5.04 -10.56 -24.34
CA ARG A 264 -4.10 -10.93 -23.28
C ARG A 264 -2.67 -10.72 -23.73
N LEU A 265 -1.81 -10.28 -22.82
CA LEU A 265 -0.38 -10.14 -23.11
C LEU A 265 0.25 -11.52 -23.36
N HIS A 266 0.92 -11.70 -24.50
CA HIS A 266 1.56 -12.96 -24.88
C HIS A 266 3.09 -12.88 -24.81
N TYR A 267 3.69 -13.75 -24.00
CA TYR A 267 5.13 -13.90 -23.88
C TYR A 267 5.57 -15.28 -24.36
N ARG A 268 6.55 -15.31 -25.27
CA ARG A 268 7.11 -16.53 -25.85
C ARG A 268 8.53 -16.78 -25.38
N PHE A 269 8.85 -18.06 -25.21
CA PHE A 269 10.15 -18.48 -24.70
C PHE A 269 10.87 -19.38 -25.71
N GLY A 270 12.16 -19.63 -25.47
CA GLY A 270 13.04 -20.30 -26.43
C GLY A 270 12.86 -21.81 -26.54
N LYS A 271 12.23 -22.44 -25.55
CA LYS A 271 12.07 -23.89 -25.40
C LYS A 271 10.62 -24.27 -25.02
N PRO A 272 10.20 -25.53 -25.22
CA PRO A 272 8.97 -26.04 -24.61
C PRO A 272 9.06 -26.02 -23.09
N GLY A 273 7.91 -25.93 -22.43
CA GLY A 273 7.80 -25.81 -20.98
C GLY A 273 8.55 -26.91 -20.22
N GLY A 274 8.46 -28.16 -20.68
CA GLY A 274 9.12 -29.31 -20.06
C GLY A 274 10.65 -29.29 -20.08
N ASP A 275 11.27 -28.41 -20.86
CA ASP A 275 12.74 -28.29 -20.94
C ASP A 275 13.31 -27.30 -19.89
N TYR A 276 12.47 -26.66 -19.08
CA TYR A 276 12.89 -25.73 -18.02
C TYR A 276 13.09 -26.38 -16.64
N GLY A 277 12.95 -27.70 -16.55
CA GLY A 277 13.16 -28.48 -15.32
C GLY A 277 11.86 -28.91 -14.65
N ASP A 278 11.96 -29.29 -13.38
CA ASP A 278 10.86 -29.92 -12.64
C ASP A 278 9.88 -28.89 -12.05
N SER A 279 10.34 -27.67 -11.77
CA SER A 279 9.51 -26.57 -11.27
C SER A 279 10.06 -25.23 -11.73
N VAL A 280 9.18 -24.29 -12.04
CA VAL A 280 9.54 -22.95 -12.52
C VAL A 280 8.67 -21.91 -11.83
N HIS A 281 9.22 -20.72 -11.60
CA HIS A 281 8.48 -19.53 -11.22
C HIS A 281 8.38 -18.61 -12.43
N VAL A 282 7.17 -18.22 -12.81
CA VAL A 282 6.95 -17.18 -13.81
C VAL A 282 6.87 -15.86 -13.07
N VAL A 283 7.76 -14.93 -13.41
CA VAL A 283 7.85 -13.62 -12.76
C VAL A 283 7.55 -12.54 -13.79
N ALA A 284 6.42 -11.84 -13.62
CA ALA A 284 6.09 -10.67 -14.44
C ALA A 284 6.43 -9.40 -13.67
N TYR A 285 7.34 -8.61 -14.23
CA TYR A 285 7.73 -7.32 -13.65
C TYR A 285 6.76 -6.26 -14.14
N THR A 286 6.20 -5.49 -13.23
CA THR A 286 5.35 -4.37 -13.58
C THR A 286 6.18 -3.15 -14.00
N ASN A 287 5.53 -2.11 -14.50
CA ASN A 287 6.13 -0.82 -14.84
C ASN A 287 6.50 -0.01 -13.60
N ASP A 288 5.89 -0.29 -12.45
CA ASP A 288 6.25 0.32 -11.16
C ASP A 288 7.45 -0.37 -10.47
N GLY A 289 7.87 -1.54 -10.95
CA GLY A 289 9.01 -2.29 -10.43
C GLY A 289 8.64 -3.40 -9.43
N SER A 290 7.37 -3.56 -9.09
CA SER A 290 6.88 -4.76 -8.40
C SER A 290 6.87 -5.98 -9.34
N THR A 291 6.64 -7.16 -8.75
CA THR A 291 6.65 -8.43 -9.47
C THR A 291 5.45 -9.28 -9.11
N LEU A 292 4.75 -9.79 -10.11
CA LEU A 292 3.73 -10.83 -9.95
C LEU A 292 4.38 -12.19 -10.18
N THR A 293 4.04 -13.20 -9.37
CA THR A 293 4.64 -14.53 -9.49
C THR A 293 3.60 -15.65 -9.55
N TRP A 294 3.85 -16.62 -10.43
CA TRP A 294 3.09 -17.86 -10.54
C TRP A 294 4.02 -19.07 -10.41
N ASP A 295 3.64 -20.03 -9.57
CA ASP A 295 4.38 -21.27 -9.38
C ASP A 295 3.90 -22.33 -10.36
N ILE A 296 4.84 -22.91 -11.12
CA ILE A 296 4.58 -23.92 -12.15
C ILE A 296 5.24 -25.23 -11.68
N PRO A 297 4.53 -26.08 -10.91
CA PRO A 297 5.10 -27.29 -10.31
C PRO A 297 5.33 -28.43 -11.32
N ASN A 298 4.75 -28.34 -12.52
CA ASN A 298 5.03 -29.26 -13.62
C ASN A 298 5.07 -28.48 -14.96
N PRO A 299 6.25 -27.97 -15.34
CA PRO A 299 6.42 -27.17 -16.56
C PRO A 299 6.05 -27.90 -17.86
N ALA A 300 5.97 -29.23 -17.86
CA ALA A 300 5.59 -30.01 -19.03
C ALA A 300 4.06 -30.07 -19.25
N GLU A 301 3.26 -29.72 -18.24
CA GLU A 301 1.81 -29.76 -18.28
C GLU A 301 1.21 -28.37 -18.49
N ARG A 302 0.04 -28.30 -19.12
CA ARG A 302 -0.72 -27.06 -19.25
C ARG A 302 -1.30 -26.69 -17.88
N GLN A 303 -1.24 -25.41 -17.53
CA GLN A 303 -1.82 -24.87 -16.31
C GLN A 303 -2.55 -23.57 -16.64
N ASP A 304 -3.77 -23.42 -16.14
CA ASP A 304 -4.70 -22.32 -16.39
C ASP A 304 -5.43 -21.89 -15.12
#